data_AF-S2W3W0-F1
#
_entry.id   AF-S2W3W0-F1
#
_cell.length_a   1.000
_cell.length_b   1.000
_cell.length_c   1.000
_cell.angle_alpha   90.00
_cell.angle_beta   90.00
_cell.angle_gamma   90.00
#
_symmetry.space_group_name_H-M   'P 1'
#
loop_
_entity.id
_entity.type
_entity.pdbx_description
1 polymer ?
#
loop_
_entity_poly.entity_id
_entity_poly.type
_entity_poly.pdbx_seq_one_letter_code
_entity_poly.pdbx_strand_id
1 'polypeptide(L)'
;MIRLEGLSHAWKKHKAHNVYRILFTFTTNLEEDGTYRPYTFDCLFVGAPQPPYKLLIATHKTPIPWCHIYEVEEIAKGVLAVETYLGDDYGPLLQALGIGGHGGKVKLPIRNIVEAASNAAARQNVREWVPPEKIPPSLRRNVEESEKIYFYGWLDHQTENAGRHVTAANLDKTACLLGLDIARFCKTNNISSRWTDRPSPASREANTQRPLPPGWSR
;
A
#
# COMPACT_ATOMS: atom_id res chain seq x y z
N MET A 1 11.85 -7.63 -14.50
CA MET A 1 11.36 -7.97 -13.15
C MET A 1 12.52 -8.22 -12.18
N ILE A 2 12.35 -7.84 -10.92
CA ILE A 2 13.29 -8.16 -9.82
C ILE A 2 12.60 -9.05 -8.79
N ARG A 3 13.35 -9.95 -8.14
CA ARG A 3 12.85 -10.77 -7.03
C ARG A 3 12.87 -9.97 -5.74
N LEU A 4 11.81 -10.10 -4.96
CA LEU A 4 11.66 -9.44 -3.67
C LEU A 4 11.89 -10.46 -2.56
N GLU A 5 13.14 -10.89 -2.37
CA GLU A 5 13.48 -11.99 -1.44
C GLU A 5 13.01 -11.72 0.01
N GLY A 6 13.32 -10.53 0.54
CA GLY A 6 12.90 -10.14 1.87
C GLY A 6 11.39 -10.01 2.02
N LEU A 7 10.70 -9.43 1.03
CA LEU A 7 9.24 -9.34 1.03
C LEU A 7 8.59 -10.73 0.88
N SER A 8 9.19 -11.63 0.10
CA SER A 8 8.73 -13.01 -0.05
C SER A 8 8.78 -13.77 1.27
N HIS A 9 9.87 -13.60 2.03
CA HIS A 9 9.99 -14.14 3.38
C HIS A 9 8.93 -13.57 4.33
N ALA A 10 8.79 -12.24 4.36
CA ALA A 10 7.79 -11.56 5.18
C ALA A 10 6.37 -12.01 4.81
N TRP A 11 6.07 -12.13 3.52
CA TRP A 11 4.77 -12.53 3.01
C TRP A 11 4.40 -13.93 3.46
N LYS A 12 5.30 -14.91 3.33
CA LYS A 12 5.08 -16.28 3.82
C LYS A 12 4.72 -16.30 5.31
N LYS A 13 5.49 -15.55 6.12
CA LYS A 13 5.27 -15.42 7.56
C LYS A 13 3.90 -14.80 7.84
N HIS A 14 3.57 -13.66 7.25
CA HIS A 14 2.32 -12.95 7.51
C HIS A 14 1.09 -13.71 6.99
N LYS A 15 1.17 -14.33 5.80
CA LYS A 15 0.10 -15.13 5.21
C LYS A 15 -0.29 -16.32 6.10
N ALA A 16 0.69 -16.98 6.74
CA ALA A 16 0.43 -18.07 7.68
C ALA A 16 -0.41 -17.64 8.90
N HIS A 17 -0.44 -16.34 9.22
CA HIS A 17 -1.27 -15.75 10.27
C HIS A 17 -2.49 -15.00 9.75
N ASN A 18 -2.87 -15.18 8.47
CA ASN A 18 -3.97 -14.45 7.82
C ASN A 18 -3.80 -12.91 7.84
N VAL A 19 -2.54 -12.45 7.86
CA VAL A 19 -2.21 -11.02 7.80
C VAL A 19 -1.86 -10.64 6.37
N TYR A 20 -2.72 -9.80 5.78
CA TYR A 20 -2.64 -9.40 4.37
C TYR A 20 -2.03 -8.01 4.15
N ARG A 21 -1.56 -7.34 5.22
CA ARG A 21 -0.96 -6.01 5.12
C ARG A 21 0.32 -5.94 5.94
N ILE A 22 1.36 -5.35 5.36
CA ILE A 22 2.66 -5.13 6.01
C ILE A 22 3.00 -3.65 5.84
N LEU A 23 2.92 -2.88 6.93
CA LEU A 23 3.30 -1.47 6.96
C LEU A 23 4.67 -1.33 7.60
N PHE A 24 5.59 -0.64 6.94
CA PHE A 24 6.94 -0.39 7.44
C PHE A 24 7.55 0.86 6.83
N THR A 25 8.61 1.34 7.47
CA THR A 25 9.44 2.44 6.96
C THR A 25 10.84 1.89 6.74
N PHE A 26 11.54 2.36 5.71
CA PHE A 26 12.91 1.98 5.44
C PHE A 26 13.74 3.18 4.99
N THR A 27 15.05 3.07 5.18
CA THR A 27 16.02 4.07 4.73
C THR A 27 17.00 3.39 3.79
N THR A 28 17.34 4.06 2.70
CA THR A 28 18.39 3.63 1.77
C THR A 28 19.27 4.81 1.39
N ASN A 29 20.56 4.55 1.18
CA ASN A 29 21.47 5.56 0.64
C ASN A 29 21.32 5.62 -0.87
N LEU A 30 21.17 6.82 -1.42
CA LEU A 30 21.12 7.08 -2.85
C LEU A 30 22.26 8.02 -3.21
N GLU A 31 22.87 7.79 -4.37
CA GLU A 31 23.97 8.62 -4.87
C GLU A 31 23.41 9.85 -5.57
N GLU A 32 23.89 11.01 -5.16
CA GLU A 32 23.62 12.32 -5.72
C GLU A 32 24.96 13.03 -5.93
N ASP A 33 25.32 13.30 -7.18
CA ASP A 33 26.57 13.99 -7.57
C ASP A 33 27.83 13.43 -6.87
N GLY A 34 27.95 12.10 -6.83
CA GLY A 34 29.09 11.40 -6.22
C GLY A 34 29.04 11.30 -4.69
N THR A 35 27.98 11.80 -4.05
CA THR A 35 27.77 11.70 -2.59
C THR A 35 26.59 10.78 -2.27
N TYR A 36 26.76 9.86 -1.34
CA TYR A 36 25.67 9.01 -0.85
C TYR A 36 24.92 9.70 0.28
N ARG A 37 23.63 9.93 0.10
CA ARG A 37 22.73 10.50 1.12
C ARG A 37 21.63 9.52 1.51
N PRO A 38 21.25 9.48 2.80
CA PRO A 38 20.14 8.65 3.24
C PRO A 38 18.79 9.27 2.87
N TYR A 39 17.90 8.46 2.31
CA TYR A 39 16.50 8.82 2.05
C TYR A 39 15.58 7.80 2.70
N THR A 40 14.51 8.30 3.33
CA THR A 40 13.54 7.48 4.06
C THR A 40 12.22 7.42 3.30
N PHE A 41 11.63 6.24 3.28
CA PHE A 41 10.38 5.93 2.59
C PHE A 41 9.42 5.18 3.50
N ASP A 42 8.14 5.48 3.35
CA ASP A 42 7.06 4.67 3.90
C ASP A 42 6.65 3.62 2.87
N CYS A 43 6.33 2.42 3.34
CA CYS A 43 5.95 1.31 2.49
C CYS A 43 4.77 0.52 3.07
N LEU A 44 3.80 0.22 2.20
CA LEU A 44 2.68 -0.64 2.52
C LEU A 44 2.58 -1.74 1.47
N PHE A 45 2.83 -2.97 1.89
CA PHE A 45 2.45 -4.14 1.11
C PHE A 45 1.02 -4.53 1.42
N VAL A 46 0.24 -4.78 0.38
CA VAL A 46 -1.15 -5.24 0.44
C VAL A 46 -1.26 -6.52 -0.38
N GLY A 47 -1.52 -7.64 0.30
CA GLY A 47 -1.72 -8.96 -0.28
C GLY A 47 -3.18 -9.39 -0.31
N ALA A 48 -3.43 -10.50 -1.00
CA ALA A 48 -4.68 -11.25 -1.03
C ALA A 48 -4.37 -12.76 -1.01
N PRO A 49 -5.36 -13.66 -0.90
CA PRO A 49 -5.13 -15.10 -1.06
C PRO A 49 -4.35 -15.48 -2.33
N GLN A 50 -4.53 -14.70 -3.42
CA GLN A 50 -3.93 -14.92 -4.74
C GLN A 50 -3.41 -13.59 -5.33
N PRO A 51 -2.33 -13.59 -6.14
CA PRO A 51 -1.83 -12.40 -6.85
C PRO A 51 -2.85 -11.84 -7.88
N PRO A 52 -2.60 -10.67 -8.50
CA PRO A 52 -1.52 -9.73 -8.18
C PRO A 52 -1.71 -9.06 -6.82
N TYR A 53 -0.60 -8.72 -6.18
CA TYR A 53 -0.53 -7.95 -4.94
C TYR A 53 -0.12 -6.51 -5.23
N LYS A 54 -0.20 -5.62 -4.23
CA LYS A 54 0.21 -4.22 -4.37
C LYS A 54 1.32 -3.90 -3.37
N LEU A 55 2.38 -3.25 -3.85
CA LEU A 55 3.43 -2.66 -3.01
C LEU A 55 3.43 -1.15 -3.22
N LEU A 56 3.03 -0.41 -2.21
CA LEU A 56 3.04 1.05 -2.23
C LEU A 56 4.34 1.53 -1.60
N ILE A 57 5.08 2.40 -2.29
CA ILE A 57 6.26 3.08 -1.76
C ILE A 57 6.03 4.58 -1.88
N ALA A 58 6.24 5.31 -0.80
CA ALA A 58 6.06 6.75 -0.76
C ALA A 58 7.23 7.42 -0.03
N THR A 59 7.55 8.67 -0.40
CA THR A 59 8.56 9.44 0.34
C THR A 59 8.09 9.72 1.76
N HIS A 60 9.00 9.60 2.73
CA HIS A 60 8.69 9.86 4.12
C HIS A 60 8.90 11.34 4.45
N LYS A 61 7.82 12.05 4.80
CA LYS A 61 7.85 13.44 5.32
C LYS A 61 8.66 14.42 4.45
N THR A 62 8.52 14.34 3.13
CA THR A 62 9.14 15.31 2.20
C THR A 62 8.22 16.52 1.94
N PRO A 63 8.78 17.71 1.63
CA PRO A 63 7.98 18.88 1.26
C PRO A 63 7.15 18.66 0.00
N ILE A 64 7.73 17.96 -0.98
CA ILE A 64 7.06 17.47 -2.18
C ILE A 64 6.85 15.97 -1.99
N PRO A 65 5.65 15.56 -1.58
CA PRO A 65 5.32 14.16 -1.37
C PRO A 65 5.17 13.39 -2.69
N TRP A 66 5.60 12.13 -2.70
CA TRP A 66 5.53 11.21 -3.84
C TRP A 66 5.09 9.83 -3.38
N CYS A 67 4.39 9.09 -4.25
CA CYS A 67 3.95 7.72 -4.00
C CYS A 67 3.80 6.98 -5.33
N HIS A 68 4.26 5.73 -5.39
CA HIS A 68 4.06 4.82 -6.50
C HIS A 68 3.49 3.48 -6.02
N ILE A 69 2.62 2.89 -6.82
CA ILE A 69 2.02 1.58 -6.57
C ILE A 69 2.60 0.59 -7.57
N TYR A 70 3.36 -0.38 -7.07
CA TYR A 70 3.84 -1.48 -7.88
C TYR A 70 2.87 -2.67 -7.83
N GLU A 71 2.58 -3.25 -8.99
CA GLU A 71 1.93 -4.56 -9.08
C GLU A 71 2.96 -5.66 -8.80
N VAL A 72 2.71 -6.47 -7.79
CA VAL A 72 3.60 -7.54 -7.36
C VAL A 72 3.03 -8.89 -7.77
N GLU A 73 3.80 -9.62 -8.55
CA GLU A 73 3.46 -10.95 -9.05
C GLU A 73 4.06 -12.05 -8.17
N GLU A 74 3.43 -13.23 -8.19
CA GLU A 74 4.00 -14.45 -7.61
C GLU A 74 4.50 -15.35 -8.75
N ILE A 75 5.80 -15.25 -9.06
CA ILE A 75 6.40 -15.92 -10.23
C ILE A 75 6.73 -17.40 -10.00
N ALA A 76 6.75 -17.81 -8.72
CA ALA A 76 6.83 -19.19 -8.27
C ALA A 76 6.26 -19.24 -6.85
N LYS A 77 5.99 -20.44 -6.32
CA LYS A 77 5.36 -20.61 -5.00
C LYS A 77 6.09 -19.81 -3.90
N GLY A 78 5.44 -18.74 -3.44
CA GLY A 78 5.90 -17.79 -2.45
C GLY A 78 7.11 -16.95 -2.86
N VAL A 79 7.40 -16.82 -4.15
CA VAL A 79 8.46 -15.96 -4.69
C VAL A 79 7.80 -14.76 -5.36
N LEU A 80 7.93 -13.61 -4.70
CA LEU A 80 7.36 -12.35 -5.15
C LEU A 80 8.33 -11.60 -6.05
N ALA A 81 7.82 -10.96 -7.09
CA ALA A 81 8.62 -10.19 -8.03
C ALA A 81 7.85 -8.99 -8.59
N VAL A 82 8.59 -7.98 -9.07
CA VAL A 82 8.02 -6.73 -9.57
C VAL A 82 8.83 -6.08 -10.67
N GLU A 83 8.18 -5.35 -11.56
CA GLU A 83 8.86 -4.45 -12.49
C GLU A 83 9.19 -3.12 -11.79
N THR A 84 10.44 -2.65 -11.95
CA THR A 84 10.93 -1.43 -11.29
C THR A 84 10.82 -0.19 -12.16
N TYR A 85 10.08 -0.27 -13.26
CA TYR A 85 9.90 0.86 -14.17
C TYR A 85 8.86 1.82 -13.60
N LEU A 86 9.28 3.08 -13.37
CA LEU A 86 8.40 4.11 -12.81
C LEU A 86 7.59 4.88 -13.85
N GLY A 87 7.97 4.82 -15.13
CA GLY A 87 7.34 5.64 -16.16
C GLY A 87 7.27 7.13 -15.76
N ASP A 88 6.06 7.68 -15.79
CA ASP A 88 5.79 9.08 -15.49
C ASP A 88 6.07 9.46 -14.02
N ASP A 89 6.18 8.49 -13.10
CA ASP A 89 6.49 8.74 -11.69
C ASP A 89 7.98 8.97 -11.41
N TYR A 90 8.87 8.74 -12.38
CA TYR A 90 10.32 8.93 -12.18
C TYR A 90 10.71 10.40 -11.95
N GLY A 91 10.18 11.32 -12.77
CA GLY A 91 10.43 12.77 -12.61
C GLY A 91 9.90 13.32 -11.28
N PRO A 92 8.63 13.06 -10.91
CA PRO A 92 8.08 13.39 -9.61
C PRO A 92 8.87 12.80 -8.43
N LEU A 93 9.43 11.60 -8.56
CA LEU A 93 10.31 11.04 -7.53
C LEU A 93 11.58 11.89 -7.35
N LEU A 94 12.25 12.23 -8.45
CA LEU A 94 13.46 13.08 -8.37
C LEU A 94 13.15 14.42 -7.71
N GLN A 95 12.03 15.06 -8.10
CA GLN A 95 11.58 16.31 -7.50
C GLN A 95 11.29 16.16 -5.99
N ALA A 96 10.64 15.06 -5.59
CA ALA A 96 10.33 14.76 -4.19
C ALA A 96 11.58 14.54 -3.33
N LEU A 97 12.64 13.99 -3.93
CA LEU A 97 13.94 13.77 -3.30
C LEU A 97 14.87 15.00 -3.38
N GLY A 98 14.51 16.02 -4.16
CA GLY A 98 15.34 17.20 -4.42
C GLY A 98 16.53 16.94 -5.35
N ILE A 99 16.52 15.84 -6.10
CA ILE A 99 17.63 15.39 -6.94
C ILE A 99 17.48 15.97 -8.36
N GLY A 100 18.58 16.48 -8.94
CA GLY A 100 18.65 16.77 -10.38
C GLY A 100 18.37 18.22 -10.81
N GLY A 101 18.52 19.19 -9.92
CA GLY A 101 18.34 20.61 -10.26
C GLY A 101 19.47 21.26 -11.08
N HIS A 102 20.60 20.58 -11.34
CA HIS A 102 21.83 21.22 -11.86
C HIS A 102 22.45 20.44 -13.04
N GLY A 103 21.77 20.34 -14.18
CA GLY A 103 22.39 20.00 -15.49
C GLY A 103 23.13 18.65 -15.62
N GLY A 104 23.23 17.86 -14.54
CA GLY A 104 23.89 16.56 -14.49
C GLY A 104 22.91 15.42 -14.76
N LYS A 105 23.39 14.37 -15.42
CA LYS A 105 22.63 13.14 -15.64
C LYS A 105 22.59 12.30 -14.35
N VAL A 106 21.78 12.71 -13.37
CA VAL A 106 21.56 11.85 -12.19
C VAL A 106 20.69 10.66 -12.59
N LYS A 107 21.22 9.45 -12.43
CA LYS A 107 20.47 8.20 -12.63
C LYS A 107 20.22 7.56 -11.28
N LEU A 108 18.97 7.63 -10.83
CA LEU A 108 18.56 6.99 -9.58
C LEU A 108 18.35 5.48 -9.83
N PRO A 109 19.05 4.59 -9.11
CA PRO A 109 18.85 3.16 -9.27
C PRO A 109 17.56 2.73 -8.57
N ILE A 110 16.41 2.80 -9.27
CA ILE A 110 15.09 2.45 -8.70
C ILE A 110 15.08 1.02 -8.13
N ARG A 111 15.79 0.09 -8.77
CA ARG A 111 16.04 -1.25 -8.26
C ARG A 111 16.49 -1.23 -6.79
N ASN A 112 17.43 -0.36 -6.42
CA ASN A 112 17.97 -0.30 -5.06
C ASN A 112 16.92 0.13 -4.04
N ILE A 113 16.01 1.05 -4.41
CA ILE A 113 14.90 1.47 -3.53
C ILE A 113 13.96 0.29 -3.28
N VAL A 114 13.58 -0.43 -4.33
CA VAL A 114 12.66 -1.58 -4.22
C VAL A 114 13.31 -2.76 -3.49
N GLU A 115 14.59 -3.03 -3.73
CA GLU A 115 15.36 -4.05 -3.00
C GLU A 115 15.49 -3.68 -1.51
N ALA A 116 15.76 -2.42 -1.19
CA ALA A 116 15.80 -1.93 0.19
C ALA A 116 14.45 -2.10 0.89
N ALA A 117 13.34 -1.78 0.20
CA ALA A 117 11.99 -2.01 0.71
C ALA A 117 11.74 -3.50 1.01
N SER A 118 12.09 -4.38 0.06
CA SER A 118 11.98 -5.83 0.22
C SER A 118 12.76 -6.33 1.44
N ASN A 119 14.01 -5.90 1.59
CA ASN A 119 14.85 -6.30 2.72
C ASN A 119 14.33 -5.76 4.06
N ALA A 120 13.74 -4.57 4.07
CA ALA A 120 13.11 -3.99 5.27
C ALA A 120 11.83 -4.74 5.68
N ALA A 121 11.07 -5.26 4.72
CA ALA A 121 9.87 -6.06 4.98
C ALA A 121 10.18 -7.34 5.77
N ALA A 122 11.31 -8.02 5.47
CA ALA A 122 11.72 -9.24 6.18
C ALA A 122 11.91 -9.05 7.69
N ARG A 123 12.21 -7.82 8.13
CA ARG A 123 12.43 -7.48 9.54
C ARG A 123 11.13 -7.17 10.29
N GLN A 124 9.99 -7.17 9.60
CA GLN A 124 8.72 -6.81 10.21
C GLN A 124 8.15 -7.96 11.05
N ASN A 125 7.59 -7.57 12.18
CA ASN A 125 6.80 -8.47 13.01
C ASN A 125 5.38 -8.56 12.47
N VAL A 126 4.80 -9.75 12.61
CA VAL A 126 3.40 -9.97 12.28
C VAL A 126 2.57 -9.11 13.22
N ARG A 127 1.73 -8.26 12.64
CA ARG A 127 0.71 -7.51 13.35
C ARG A 127 -0.63 -7.99 12.84
N GLU A 128 -1.56 -8.29 13.73
CA GLU A 128 -2.90 -8.74 13.35
C GLU A 128 -3.58 -7.74 12.39
N TRP A 129 -3.37 -6.44 12.65
CA TRP A 129 -4.01 -5.37 11.90
C TRP A 129 -3.17 -4.10 11.85
N VAL A 130 -3.27 -3.37 10.73
CA VAL A 130 -2.73 -2.02 10.58
C VAL A 130 -3.91 -1.05 10.44
N PRO A 131 -4.31 -0.34 11.50
CA PRO A 131 -5.39 0.63 11.42
C PRO A 131 -5.14 1.69 10.34
N PRO A 132 -6.17 2.14 9.60
CA PRO A 132 -6.04 3.18 8.57
C PRO A 132 -5.33 4.45 9.03
N GLU A 133 -5.55 4.89 10.28
CA GLU A 133 -4.88 6.04 10.88
C GLU A 133 -3.36 5.86 11.08
N LYS A 134 -2.87 4.62 11.09
CA LYS A 134 -1.43 4.33 11.16
C LYS A 134 -0.78 4.34 9.79
N ILE A 135 -1.55 4.23 8.70
CA ILE A 135 -1.04 4.35 7.33
C ILE A 135 -0.68 5.82 7.11
N PRO A 136 0.56 6.17 6.73
CA PRO A 136 0.93 7.53 6.34
C PRO A 136 0.03 8.10 5.22
N PRO A 137 -0.36 9.39 5.26
CA PRO A 137 -1.11 10.01 4.17
C PRO A 137 -0.41 9.94 2.80
N SER A 138 0.93 9.94 2.79
CA SER A 138 1.74 9.78 1.57
C SER A 138 1.42 8.49 0.81
N LEU A 139 1.19 7.39 1.52
CA LEU A 139 0.82 6.09 0.95
C LEU A 139 -0.63 6.02 0.44
N ARG A 140 -1.45 7.02 0.74
CA ARG A 140 -2.89 7.05 0.40
C ARG A 140 -3.25 8.18 -0.56
N ARG A 141 -2.27 8.95 -1.04
CA ARG A 141 -2.49 10.11 -1.89
C ARG A 141 -3.31 9.83 -3.14
N ASN A 142 -2.99 8.74 -3.83
CA ASN A 142 -3.61 8.39 -5.09
C ASN A 142 -4.94 7.64 -4.90
N VAL A 143 -5.53 7.73 -3.70
CA VAL A 143 -6.79 7.08 -3.33
C VAL A 143 -7.88 8.15 -3.20
N GLU A 144 -9.06 7.87 -3.74
CA GLU A 144 -10.23 8.74 -3.61
C GLU A 144 -10.58 9.04 -2.14
N GLU A 145 -10.81 10.32 -1.85
CA GLU A 145 -11.14 10.83 -0.51
C GLU A 145 -10.16 10.29 0.56
N SER A 146 -8.86 10.42 0.27
CA SER A 146 -7.74 9.87 1.05
C SER A 146 -7.75 10.26 2.54
N GLU A 147 -8.42 11.35 2.88
CA GLU A 147 -8.64 11.87 4.22
C GLU A 147 -9.70 11.07 5.02
N LYS A 148 -10.62 10.38 4.34
CA LYS A 148 -11.65 9.57 4.99
C LYS A 148 -11.10 8.19 5.36
N ILE A 149 -10.63 8.08 6.60
CA ILE A 149 -9.92 6.90 7.14
C ILE A 149 -10.62 6.25 8.34
N TYR A 150 -11.72 6.82 8.81
CA TYR A 150 -12.50 6.23 9.90
C TYR A 150 -13.65 5.41 9.32
N PHE A 151 -13.72 4.13 9.68
CA PHE A 151 -14.73 3.26 9.15
C PHE A 151 -16.12 3.70 9.62
N TYR A 152 -17.05 3.85 8.68
CA TYR A 152 -18.42 4.29 8.92
C TYR A 152 -19.43 3.13 8.80
N GLY A 153 -19.16 2.17 7.92
CA GLY A 153 -20.02 1.01 7.72
C GLY A 153 -19.88 0.39 6.34
N TRP A 154 -20.69 -0.63 6.09
CA TRP A 154 -20.84 -1.27 4.79
C TRP A 154 -22.11 -0.78 4.12
N LEU A 155 -22.14 -0.75 2.79
CA LEU A 155 -23.34 -0.53 2.00
C LEU A 155 -23.50 -1.70 1.05
N ASP A 156 -24.53 -2.51 1.24
CA ASP A 156 -24.88 -3.61 0.34
C ASP A 156 -25.82 -3.10 -0.75
N HIS A 157 -25.33 -2.99 -1.98
CA HIS A 157 -26.13 -2.49 -3.09
C HIS A 157 -27.14 -3.52 -3.62
N GLN A 158 -27.07 -4.79 -3.20
CA GLN A 158 -28.08 -5.79 -3.55
C GLN A 158 -29.37 -5.57 -2.76
N THR A 159 -29.24 -5.17 -1.50
CA THR A 159 -30.37 -5.07 -0.55
C THR A 159 -30.77 -3.63 -0.26
N GLU A 160 -29.82 -2.71 -0.14
CA GLU A 160 -30.07 -1.33 0.31
C GLU A 160 -30.19 -0.31 -0.83
N ASN A 161 -29.69 -0.63 -2.03
CA ASN A 161 -29.62 0.34 -3.13
C ASN A 161 -29.66 -0.32 -4.52
N ALA A 162 -30.77 -1.03 -4.79
CA ALA A 162 -30.98 -1.76 -6.03
C ALA A 162 -30.76 -0.85 -7.27
N GLY A 163 -29.80 -1.24 -8.12
CA GLY A 163 -29.44 -0.52 -9.35
C GLY A 163 -28.14 0.30 -9.28
N ARG A 164 -27.48 0.37 -8.11
CA ARG A 164 -26.12 0.93 -7.99
C ARG A 164 -25.06 -0.16 -7.88
N HIS A 165 -23.84 0.19 -8.26
CA HIS A 165 -22.70 -0.70 -8.21
C HIS A 165 -21.54 -0.09 -7.45
N VAL A 166 -20.76 -0.95 -6.78
CA VAL A 166 -19.48 -0.56 -6.18
C VAL A 166 -18.55 -0.01 -7.27
N THR A 167 -17.91 1.13 -6.98
CA THR A 167 -17.03 1.81 -7.94
C THR A 167 -15.60 1.29 -7.85
N ALA A 168 -14.84 1.41 -8.94
CA ALA A 168 -13.41 1.06 -8.94
C ALA A 168 -12.62 1.85 -7.89
N ALA A 169 -12.91 3.14 -7.75
CA ALA A 169 -12.26 4.00 -6.77
C ALA A 169 -12.57 3.58 -5.32
N ASN A 170 -13.81 3.14 -5.02
CA ASN A 170 -14.12 2.55 -3.71
C ASN A 170 -13.33 1.26 -3.48
N LEU A 171 -13.19 0.40 -4.49
CA LEU A 171 -12.43 -0.86 -4.38
C LEU A 171 -10.94 -0.60 -4.14
N ASP A 172 -10.35 0.39 -4.81
CA ASP A 172 -8.95 0.78 -4.58
C ASP A 172 -8.74 1.32 -3.17
N LYS A 173 -9.70 2.11 -2.67
CA LYS A 173 -9.71 2.55 -1.27
C LYS A 173 -9.84 1.37 -0.30
N THR A 174 -10.77 0.45 -0.56
CA THR A 174 -10.92 -0.78 0.23
C THR A 174 -9.63 -1.59 0.22
N ALA A 175 -8.95 -1.72 -0.92
CA ALA A 175 -7.69 -2.44 -1.01
C ALA A 175 -6.61 -1.78 -0.14
N CYS A 176 -6.46 -0.46 -0.25
CA CYS A 176 -5.47 0.29 0.52
C CYS A 176 -5.74 0.25 2.04
N LEU A 177 -6.99 0.48 2.44
CA LEU A 177 -7.37 0.61 3.85
C LEU A 177 -7.61 -0.74 4.52
N LEU A 178 -8.27 -1.68 3.84
CA LEU A 178 -8.68 -2.97 4.40
C LEU A 178 -7.86 -4.13 3.91
N GLY A 179 -7.43 -4.16 2.65
CA GLY A 179 -6.70 -5.27 2.04
C GLY A 179 -7.33 -5.72 0.72
N LEU A 180 -6.53 -6.33 -0.17
CA LEU A 180 -6.98 -6.74 -1.50
C LEU A 180 -8.01 -7.89 -1.44
N ASP A 181 -7.91 -8.75 -0.46
CA ASP A 181 -8.87 -9.82 -0.15
C ASP A 181 -10.27 -9.26 0.13
N ILE A 182 -10.38 -8.25 0.99
CA ILE A 182 -11.66 -7.58 1.30
C ILE A 182 -12.18 -6.84 0.07
N ALA A 183 -11.31 -6.13 -0.66
CA ALA A 183 -11.71 -5.45 -1.90
C ALA A 183 -12.27 -6.41 -2.94
N ARG A 184 -11.68 -7.60 -3.11
CA ARG A 184 -12.18 -8.62 -4.02
C ARG A 184 -13.55 -9.15 -3.60
N PHE A 185 -13.75 -9.42 -2.32
CA PHE A 185 -15.06 -9.84 -1.83
C PHE A 185 -16.12 -8.74 -2.03
N CYS A 186 -15.77 -7.48 -1.75
CA CYS A 186 -16.64 -6.34 -2.01
C CYS A 186 -17.02 -6.22 -3.49
N LYS A 187 -16.07 -6.43 -4.41
CA LYS A 187 -16.33 -6.46 -5.85
C LYS A 187 -17.32 -7.57 -6.23
N THR A 188 -17.10 -8.79 -5.76
CA THR A 188 -17.95 -9.95 -6.08
C THR A 188 -19.36 -9.79 -5.53
N ASN A 189 -19.50 -9.24 -4.32
CA ASN A 189 -20.79 -9.14 -3.63
C ASN A 189 -21.47 -7.78 -3.82
N ASN A 190 -20.90 -6.88 -4.64
CA ASN A 190 -21.42 -5.53 -4.86
C ASN A 190 -21.60 -4.72 -3.55
N ILE A 191 -20.60 -4.76 -2.67
CA ILE A 191 -20.59 -4.06 -1.37
C ILE A 191 -19.60 -2.90 -1.43
N SER A 192 -19.99 -1.72 -0.93
CA SER A 192 -19.07 -0.59 -0.76
C SER A 192 -18.65 -0.43 0.69
N SER A 193 -17.37 -0.15 0.92
CA SER A 193 -16.87 0.31 2.21
C SER A 193 -17.13 1.81 2.36
N ARG A 194 -17.67 2.25 3.50
CA ARG A 194 -17.96 3.65 3.79
C ARG A 194 -16.99 4.19 4.83
N TRP A 195 -16.49 5.39 4.59
CA TRP A 195 -15.47 6.03 5.40
C TRP A 195 -15.81 7.49 5.67
N THR A 196 -15.31 8.02 6.78
CA THR A 196 -15.43 9.43 7.16
C THR A 196 -14.07 9.98 7.59
N ASP A 197 -13.90 11.29 7.43
CA ASP A 197 -12.77 12.08 7.94
C ASP A 197 -13.03 12.56 9.38
N ARG A 198 -14.28 12.48 9.85
CA ARG A 198 -14.70 12.88 11.19
C ARG A 198 -14.72 11.69 12.14
N PRO A 199 -13.77 11.59 13.09
CA PRO A 199 -13.79 10.51 14.06
C PRO A 199 -14.96 10.66 15.04
N SER A 200 -15.66 9.56 15.31
CA SER A 200 -16.55 9.39 16.45
C SER A 200 -16.01 8.30 17.39
N PRO A 201 -16.51 8.17 18.63
CA PRO A 201 -16.14 7.04 19.48
C PRO A 201 -16.37 5.69 18.77
N ALA A 202 -17.51 5.53 18.10
CA ALA A 202 -17.84 4.31 17.35
C ALA A 202 -16.89 4.06 16.16
N SER A 203 -16.51 5.10 15.41
CA SER A 203 -15.60 4.92 14.26
C SER A 203 -14.16 4.63 14.71
N ARG A 204 -13.76 5.13 15.88
CA ARG A 204 -12.47 4.79 16.51
C ARG A 204 -12.45 3.35 17.01
N GLU A 205 -13.52 2.94 17.69
CA GLU A 205 -13.73 1.54 18.12
C GLU A 205 -13.66 0.59 16.91
N ALA A 206 -14.36 0.93 15.82
CA ALA A 206 -14.37 0.13 14.59
C ALA A 206 -12.99 -0.02 13.93
N ASN A 207 -12.08 0.93 14.12
CA ASN A 207 -10.72 0.88 13.56
C ASN A 207 -9.74 0.05 14.42
N THR A 208 -10.08 -0.28 15.68
CA THR A 208 -9.21 -1.09 16.58
C THR A 208 -8.97 -2.50 16.05
N GLN A 209 -9.96 -3.04 15.33
CA GLN A 209 -9.90 -4.29 14.59
C GLN A 209 -10.10 -4.02 13.12
N ARG A 210 -9.81 -5.01 12.27
CA ARG A 210 -10.07 -4.94 10.84
C ARG A 210 -11.58 -5.05 10.59
N PRO A 211 -12.26 -4.03 10.04
CA PRO A 211 -13.66 -4.17 9.62
C PRO A 211 -13.82 -5.28 8.58
N LEU A 212 -14.81 -6.15 8.77
CA LEU A 212 -15.14 -7.24 7.86
C LEU A 212 -16.54 -7.02 7.26
N PRO A 213 -16.72 -7.20 5.94
CA PRO A 213 -18.03 -7.04 5.31
C PRO A 213 -19.00 -8.14 5.75
N PRO A 214 -20.32 -7.87 5.70
CA PRO A 214 -21.33 -8.89 5.97
C PRO A 214 -21.12 -10.14 5.10
N GLY A 215 -21.27 -11.31 5.68
CA GLY A 215 -21.06 -12.58 4.98
C GLY A 215 -19.60 -12.95 4.73
N TRP A 216 -18.63 -12.16 5.21
CA TRP A 216 -17.22 -12.51 5.11
C TRP A 216 -16.90 -13.72 6.01
N SER A 217 -16.43 -14.80 5.39
CA SER A 217 -15.81 -15.94 6.06
C SER A 217 -14.31 -15.94 5.80
N ARG A 218 -13.50 -16.14 6.86
CA ARG A 218 -12.04 -16.29 6.77
C ARG A 218 -11.66 -17.65 6.18
#